data_AF-A0A9E3Q082-F1
#
_entry.id   AF-A0A9E3Q082-F1
#
_cell.length_a   1.000
_cell.length_b   1.000
_cell.length_c   1.000
_cell.angle_alpha   90.00
_cell.angle_beta   90.00
_cell.angle_gamma   90.00
#
_symmetry.space_group_name_H-M   'P 1'
#
loop_
_entity.id
_entity.type
_entity.pdbx_description
1 polymer ?
#
loop_
_entity_poly.entity_id
_entity_poly.type
_entity_poly.pdbx_seq_one_letter_code
_entity_poly.pdbx_strand_id
1 'polypeptide(L)'
;MDAKTGEMSGGCPMHGAGGVRALLGRTNKDWWPEMLATEILNPNGPSNPMGADFDYAKAFKSLDYDALKADLTALMTDSQDWWPADYGHYGPFFIRMAWHAAGTYRTADGRGGANSGQQRFAPLDSWPDNGNLDKARRLLWPIKRKYGNKISWADLFILTGNVAIESMGGPVFGFGGGRADVYEPERDIYWGSEDKWVNEGVQTRIAPEHGMQEIEGPLAAIQMGLIYVNPEGPQGNPHDDAGMARDMKETFARMAMNAEETVALTAGGHTFGKAHGNGDASLLGAAPAGGDLAAQGFGWVSSHESGGIGEHTVTSGIEGAWTNTPREWTENYFRLLFDYEYELVKSPAGANQWQPIDQKEEDMAPAAWDPSIKVPTMMTTADMALKRDPEFRAISERFRKDHEAFKDAFARAWFKLTHRDMGPKVRYLGPDVPAEDLIWQDPVPAGTMPSDADVSAVKAKIA
;
A
#
# COMPACT_ATOMS: atom_id res chain seq x y z
N MET A 1 22.32 34.51 -27.90
CA MET A 1 21.39 34.76 -26.79
C MET A 1 21.45 33.55 -25.91
N ASP A 2 22.15 33.71 -24.79
CA ASP A 2 22.49 32.65 -23.86
C ASP A 2 21.24 32.22 -23.08
N ALA A 3 20.67 31.08 -23.44
CA ALA A 3 19.76 30.38 -22.56
C ALA A 3 20.60 29.50 -21.63
N LYS A 4 20.64 29.85 -20.34
CA LYS A 4 21.14 28.95 -19.29
C LYS A 4 20.36 27.65 -19.38
N THR A 5 21.02 26.58 -19.81
CA THR A 5 20.53 25.22 -19.66
C THR A 5 20.42 24.94 -18.16
N GLY A 6 19.20 24.64 -17.69
CA GLY A 6 18.98 24.20 -16.31
C GLY A 6 19.87 23.02 -15.97
N GLU A 7 20.43 23.03 -14.76
CA GLU A 7 21.05 21.85 -14.18
C GLU A 7 19.97 20.79 -14.00
N MET A 8 20.18 19.60 -14.57
CA MET A 8 19.42 18.42 -14.20
C MET A 8 19.81 18.05 -12.77
N SER A 9 18.94 18.31 -11.79
CA SER A 9 19.06 17.70 -10.47
C SER A 9 18.79 16.20 -10.61
N GLY A 10 19.86 15.40 -10.67
CA GLY A 10 19.78 13.94 -10.85
C GLY A 10 20.85 13.32 -11.75
N GLY A 11 21.85 14.08 -12.23
CA GLY A 11 23.00 13.51 -12.93
C GLY A 11 23.88 12.63 -12.04
N CYS A 12 24.33 11.47 -12.55
CA CYS A 12 25.31 10.62 -11.88
C CYS A 12 26.59 11.42 -11.56
N PRO A 13 27.01 11.56 -10.29
CA PRO A 13 28.04 12.51 -9.85
C PRO A 13 29.49 12.09 -10.19
N MET A 14 29.69 11.05 -11.00
CA MET A 14 31.02 10.53 -11.34
C MET A 14 31.65 11.29 -12.51
N HIS A 15 32.36 12.38 -12.22
CA HIS A 15 33.20 13.12 -13.18
C HIS A 15 34.63 12.59 -13.21
N GLY A 16 34.83 11.38 -13.74
CA GLY A 16 36.16 10.81 -14.01
C GLY A 16 36.35 10.50 -15.49
N ALA A 17 37.57 10.64 -16.03
CA ALA A 17 37.91 10.33 -17.43
C ALA A 17 37.77 8.84 -17.82
N GLY A 18 37.20 8.01 -16.94
CA GLY A 18 36.78 6.63 -17.19
C GLY A 18 35.33 6.39 -16.73
N GLY A 19 34.47 7.41 -16.85
CA GLY A 19 33.07 7.36 -16.42
C GLY A 19 32.32 6.20 -17.06
N VAL A 20 31.57 5.48 -16.23
CA VAL A 20 30.54 4.55 -16.69
C VAL A 20 29.58 5.36 -17.54
N ARG A 21 29.73 5.31 -18.88
CA ARG A 21 28.70 5.83 -19.77
C ARG A 21 27.40 5.15 -19.34
N ALA A 22 26.35 5.91 -19.06
CA ALA A 22 25.01 5.34 -19.02
C ALA A 22 24.90 4.48 -20.28
N LEU A 23 24.65 3.18 -20.14
CA LEU A 23 24.76 2.20 -21.22
C LEU A 23 24.00 2.66 -22.49
N LEU A 24 22.94 3.45 -22.27
CA LEU A 24 22.03 3.96 -23.29
C LEU A 24 22.34 5.40 -23.76
N GLY A 25 23.20 6.16 -23.07
CA GLY A 25 23.41 7.59 -23.36
C GLY A 25 22.11 8.41 -23.27
N ARG A 26 21.98 9.44 -24.11
CA ARG A 26 20.71 10.18 -24.30
C ARG A 26 19.74 9.34 -25.13
N THR A 27 18.48 9.34 -24.74
CA THR A 27 17.34 8.74 -25.45
C THR A 27 16.63 9.77 -26.35
N ASN A 28 15.70 9.32 -27.19
CA ASN A 28 14.92 10.24 -28.04
C ASN A 28 14.11 11.27 -27.23
N LYS A 29 13.58 10.89 -26.05
CA LYS A 29 12.83 11.81 -25.18
C LYS A 29 13.69 12.96 -24.65
N ASP A 30 15.00 12.77 -24.52
CA ASP A 30 15.91 13.85 -24.09
C ASP A 30 16.05 14.94 -25.16
N TRP A 31 15.81 14.62 -26.44
CA TRP A 31 15.85 15.56 -27.56
C TRP A 31 14.47 16.09 -27.94
N TRP A 32 13.44 15.25 -27.80
CA TRP A 32 12.06 15.56 -28.13
C TRP A 32 11.13 15.15 -26.98
N PRO A 33 11.03 15.96 -25.91
CA PRO A 33 10.20 15.65 -24.74
C PRO A 33 8.72 15.44 -25.08
N GLU A 34 8.23 16.15 -26.11
CA GLU A 34 6.83 16.08 -26.60
C GLU A 34 6.60 14.93 -27.61
N MET A 35 7.58 14.05 -27.82
CA MET A 35 7.42 12.91 -28.71
C MET A 35 6.34 11.96 -28.17
N LEU A 36 5.39 11.56 -29.03
CA LEU A 36 4.34 10.61 -28.70
C LEU A 36 4.93 9.33 -28.07
N ALA A 37 4.48 9.02 -26.85
CA ALA A 37 4.88 7.83 -26.12
C ALA A 37 4.17 6.58 -26.69
N THR A 38 4.79 5.90 -27.66
CA THR A 38 4.22 4.69 -28.28
C THR A 38 4.45 3.43 -27.44
N GLU A 39 5.35 3.46 -26.46
CA GLU A 39 5.61 2.37 -25.53
C GLU A 39 4.39 1.97 -24.68
N ILE A 40 3.42 2.87 -24.50
CA ILE A 40 2.18 2.60 -23.76
C ILE A 40 1.28 1.57 -24.47
N LEU A 41 1.51 1.32 -25.77
CA LEU A 41 0.78 0.30 -26.52
C LEU A 41 1.18 -1.13 -26.12
N ASN A 42 2.30 -1.27 -25.41
CA ASN A 42 2.72 -2.50 -24.76
C ASN A 42 3.23 -2.19 -23.34
N PRO A 43 2.30 -1.87 -22.40
CA PRO A 43 2.66 -1.28 -21.12
C PRO A 43 3.48 -2.23 -20.23
N ASN A 44 3.32 -3.54 -20.41
CA ASN A 44 4.00 -4.61 -19.65
C ASN A 44 5.29 -5.11 -20.31
N GLY A 45 5.69 -4.50 -21.43
CA GLY A 45 6.86 -4.92 -22.20
C GLY A 45 6.68 -6.25 -22.96
N PRO A 46 7.68 -6.64 -23.77
CA PRO A 46 7.62 -7.88 -24.55
C PRO A 46 7.97 -9.13 -23.72
N SER A 47 8.48 -8.96 -22.50
CA SER A 47 9.09 -10.04 -21.73
C SER A 47 8.05 -10.81 -20.91
N ASN A 48 7.91 -12.12 -21.18
CA ASN A 48 7.22 -13.05 -20.30
C ASN A 48 8.00 -14.37 -20.21
N PRO A 49 8.69 -14.65 -19.09
CA PRO A 49 9.50 -15.86 -18.93
C PRO A 49 8.66 -17.14 -18.84
N MET A 50 7.34 -17.05 -18.65
CA MET A 50 6.45 -18.22 -18.59
C MET A 50 6.07 -18.76 -19.97
N GLY A 51 6.30 -17.98 -21.04
CA GLY A 51 5.88 -18.30 -22.40
C GLY A 51 4.39 -18.00 -22.66
N ALA A 52 4.03 -17.90 -23.95
CA ALA A 52 2.69 -17.50 -24.38
C ALA A 52 1.59 -18.53 -24.05
N ASP A 53 1.95 -19.81 -23.90
CA ASP A 53 1.01 -20.89 -23.64
C ASP A 53 0.71 -21.09 -22.14
N PHE A 54 1.32 -20.30 -21.25
CA PHE A 54 1.09 -20.43 -19.82
C PHE A 54 -0.27 -19.85 -19.41
N ASP A 55 -1.12 -20.71 -18.83
CA ASP A 55 -2.42 -20.33 -18.25
C ASP A 55 -2.32 -20.28 -16.73
N TYR A 56 -2.26 -19.06 -16.19
CA TYR A 56 -2.19 -18.84 -14.74
C TYR A 56 -3.44 -19.35 -14.02
N ALA A 57 -4.64 -19.19 -14.60
CA ALA A 57 -5.87 -19.64 -13.95
C ALA A 57 -5.88 -21.16 -13.78
N LYS A 58 -5.38 -21.90 -14.79
CA LYS A 58 -5.18 -23.35 -14.69
C LYS A 58 -4.11 -23.71 -13.66
N ALA A 59 -2.99 -22.99 -13.62
CA ALA A 59 -1.92 -23.22 -12.65
C ALA A 59 -2.42 -23.01 -11.21
N PHE A 60 -3.11 -21.91 -10.95
CA PHE A 60 -3.70 -21.57 -9.65
C PHE A 60 -4.73 -22.60 -9.19
N LYS A 61 -5.59 -23.10 -10.09
CA LYS A 61 -6.55 -24.18 -9.75
C LYS A 61 -5.88 -25.49 -9.31
N SER A 62 -4.58 -25.67 -9.58
CA SER A 62 -3.80 -26.84 -9.15
C SER A 62 -2.96 -26.58 -7.90
N LEU A 63 -3.09 -25.39 -7.30
CA LEU A 63 -2.44 -25.00 -6.05
C LEU A 63 -3.06 -25.76 -4.89
N ASP A 64 -2.20 -26.24 -3.98
CA ASP A 64 -2.66 -26.66 -2.66
C ASP A 64 -2.88 -25.39 -1.82
N TYR A 65 -4.10 -24.86 -1.90
CA TYR A 65 -4.47 -23.58 -1.31
C TYR A 65 -4.41 -23.62 0.22
N ASP A 66 -4.85 -24.71 0.82
CA ASP A 66 -4.86 -24.90 2.27
C ASP A 66 -3.43 -25.02 2.82
N ALA A 67 -2.55 -25.75 2.13
CA ALA A 67 -1.13 -25.79 2.50
C ALA A 67 -0.45 -24.42 2.37
N LEU A 68 -0.80 -23.64 1.34
CA LEU A 68 -0.29 -22.28 1.19
C LEU A 68 -0.74 -21.38 2.36
N LYS A 69 -2.04 -21.37 2.71
CA LYS A 69 -2.53 -20.61 3.87
C LYS A 69 -1.84 -21.06 5.16
N ALA A 70 -1.67 -22.37 5.38
CA ALA A 70 -0.99 -22.90 6.54
C ALA A 70 0.48 -22.43 6.65
N ASP A 71 1.23 -22.46 5.55
CA ASP A 71 2.60 -21.95 5.54
C ASP A 71 2.65 -20.43 5.78
N LEU A 72 1.71 -19.67 5.21
CA LEU A 72 1.61 -18.23 5.44
C LEU A 72 1.30 -17.93 6.91
N THR A 73 0.38 -18.66 7.54
CA THR A 73 0.09 -18.54 8.98
C THR A 73 1.32 -18.87 9.81
N ALA A 74 2.08 -19.93 9.47
CA ALA A 74 3.31 -20.26 10.18
C ALA A 74 4.38 -19.17 10.05
N LEU A 75 4.54 -18.59 8.86
CA LEU A 75 5.47 -17.49 8.60
C LEU A 75 5.17 -16.27 9.47
N MET A 76 3.91 -16.03 9.86
CA MET A 76 3.55 -14.85 10.67
C MET A 76 4.37 -14.76 11.97
N THR A 77 4.74 -15.89 12.56
CA THR A 77 5.51 -15.94 13.82
C THR A 77 6.93 -16.48 13.66
N ASP A 78 7.37 -16.74 12.44
CA ASP A 78 8.73 -17.25 12.14
C ASP A 78 9.72 -16.09 11.95
N SER A 79 10.01 -15.39 13.05
CA SER A 79 10.88 -14.20 13.05
C SER A 79 12.28 -14.52 12.51
N GLN A 80 12.75 -13.67 11.60
CA GLN A 80 14.07 -13.78 10.97
C GLN A 80 15.04 -12.77 11.58
N ASP A 81 16.27 -13.19 11.88
CA ASP A 81 17.28 -12.33 12.52
C ASP A 81 17.64 -11.09 11.69
N TRP A 82 17.57 -11.18 10.35
CA TRP A 82 17.87 -10.08 9.45
C TRP A 82 16.75 -9.03 9.36
N TRP A 83 15.56 -9.35 9.86
CA TRP A 83 14.44 -8.41 9.96
C TRP A 83 13.45 -8.89 11.04
N PRO A 84 13.75 -8.74 12.34
CA PRO A 84 12.96 -9.32 13.42
C PRO A 84 11.49 -8.88 13.39
N ALA A 85 10.57 -9.78 13.73
CA ALA A 85 9.16 -9.48 13.77
C ALA A 85 8.80 -8.66 15.02
N ASP A 86 8.20 -7.48 14.81
CA ASP A 86 7.62 -6.71 15.91
C ASP A 86 6.61 -7.56 16.67
N TYR A 87 6.68 -7.55 18.00
CA TYR A 87 5.76 -8.33 18.85
C TYR A 87 5.80 -9.84 18.58
N GLY A 88 6.87 -10.33 17.92
CA GLY A 88 6.98 -11.71 17.46
C GLY A 88 5.99 -12.08 16.34
N HIS A 89 5.42 -11.10 15.63
CA HIS A 89 4.39 -11.34 14.61
C HIS A 89 4.49 -10.39 13.40
N TYR A 90 4.75 -10.90 12.19
CA TYR A 90 4.81 -10.12 10.95
C TYR A 90 3.46 -9.69 10.39
N GLY A 91 2.35 -10.19 10.95
CA GLY A 91 1.00 -9.89 10.48
C GLY A 91 0.76 -8.42 10.12
N PRO A 92 0.99 -7.45 11.03
CA PRO A 92 0.78 -6.04 10.71
C PRO A 92 1.65 -5.53 9.55
N PHE A 93 2.88 -6.04 9.41
CA PHE A 93 3.78 -5.69 8.31
C PHE A 93 3.26 -6.19 6.96
N PHE A 94 2.67 -7.39 6.93
CA PHE A 94 2.04 -7.93 5.72
C PHE A 94 0.69 -7.28 5.39
N ILE A 95 -0.07 -6.85 6.40
CA ILE A 95 -1.28 -6.02 6.17
C ILE A 95 -0.90 -4.73 5.47
N ARG A 96 0.14 -4.03 5.96
CA ARG A 96 0.67 -2.83 5.28
C ARG A 96 1.12 -3.14 3.86
N MET A 97 1.86 -4.24 3.64
CA MET A 97 2.30 -4.62 2.30
C MET A 97 1.13 -4.80 1.33
N ALA A 98 0.09 -5.53 1.73
CA ALA A 98 -1.12 -5.76 0.93
C ALA A 98 -1.93 -4.47 0.71
N TRP A 99 -2.09 -3.65 1.76
CA TRP A 99 -2.70 -2.31 1.69
C TRP A 99 -1.99 -1.44 0.65
N HIS A 100 -0.66 -1.34 0.70
CA HIS A 100 0.13 -0.52 -0.23
C HIS A 100 0.13 -1.09 -1.65
N ALA A 101 0.04 -2.42 -1.81
CA ALA A 101 -0.04 -3.06 -3.12
C ALA A 101 -1.37 -2.70 -3.80
N ALA A 102 -2.48 -2.78 -3.08
CA ALA A 102 -3.81 -2.45 -3.59
C ALA A 102 -4.09 -0.94 -3.63
N GLY A 103 -3.45 -0.18 -2.73
CA GLY A 103 -3.75 1.21 -2.41
C GLY A 103 -3.33 2.24 -3.45
N THR A 104 -2.74 1.84 -4.58
CA THR A 104 -2.34 2.80 -5.63
C THR A 104 -3.41 3.02 -6.71
N TYR A 105 -4.50 2.25 -6.65
CA TYR A 105 -5.57 2.27 -7.65
C TYR A 105 -6.32 3.60 -7.71
N ARG A 106 -6.70 4.06 -8.91
CA ARG A 106 -7.55 5.25 -9.10
C ARG A 106 -8.75 4.96 -10.00
N THR A 107 -9.89 5.52 -9.65
CA THR A 107 -11.13 5.36 -10.44
C THR A 107 -11.12 6.13 -11.76
N ALA A 108 -10.35 7.21 -11.84
CA ALA A 108 -10.35 8.10 -13.01
C ALA A 108 -9.88 7.40 -14.29
N ASP A 109 -8.93 6.47 -14.19
CA ASP A 109 -8.38 5.74 -15.32
C ASP A 109 -8.23 4.22 -15.07
N GLY A 110 -8.60 3.74 -13.88
CA GLY A 110 -8.55 2.33 -13.50
C GLY A 110 -7.14 1.77 -13.30
N ARG A 111 -6.11 2.63 -13.29
CA ARG A 111 -4.69 2.23 -13.14
C ARG A 111 -4.26 2.14 -11.70
N GLY A 112 -3.10 1.52 -11.47
CA GLY A 112 -2.62 1.15 -10.15
C GLY A 112 -3.38 -0.06 -9.60
N GLY A 113 -3.23 -0.32 -8.30
CA GLY A 113 -3.80 -1.50 -7.65
C GLY A 113 -2.84 -2.69 -7.62
N ALA A 114 -3.38 -3.83 -7.22
CA ALA A 114 -2.63 -5.06 -6.92
C ALA A 114 -2.62 -6.08 -8.06
N ASN A 115 -3.39 -5.88 -9.14
CA ASN A 115 -3.66 -6.88 -10.17
C ASN A 115 -2.43 -7.37 -10.95
N SER A 116 -1.31 -6.64 -10.94
CA SER A 116 -0.07 -6.97 -11.66
C SER A 116 1.13 -7.31 -10.76
N GLY A 117 1.02 -7.09 -9.44
CA GLY A 117 2.15 -7.29 -8.51
C GLY A 117 3.26 -6.24 -8.66
N GLN A 118 2.91 -5.05 -9.15
CA GLN A 118 3.83 -3.97 -9.50
C GLN A 118 4.63 -3.36 -8.36
N GLN A 119 4.25 -3.60 -7.11
CA GLN A 119 5.05 -3.20 -5.94
C GLN A 119 6.46 -3.83 -5.93
N ARG A 120 6.73 -4.82 -6.81
CA ARG A 120 8.06 -5.44 -7.02
C ARG A 120 8.98 -4.64 -7.94
N PHE A 121 8.47 -3.62 -8.61
CA PHE A 121 9.17 -2.90 -9.64
C PHE A 121 9.14 -1.40 -9.39
N ALA A 122 10.13 -0.69 -9.92
CA ALA A 122 10.13 0.76 -9.93
C ALA A 122 8.89 1.32 -10.67
N PRO A 123 8.36 2.48 -10.26
CA PRO A 123 8.82 3.29 -9.13
C PRO A 123 8.28 2.79 -7.78
N LEU A 124 7.29 1.89 -7.77
CA LEU A 124 6.57 1.51 -6.54
C LEU A 124 7.46 0.77 -5.53
N ASP A 125 8.44 -0.02 -5.97
CA ASP A 125 9.38 -0.68 -5.06
C ASP A 125 10.23 0.30 -4.22
N SER A 126 10.29 1.57 -4.63
CA SER A 126 11.18 2.61 -4.12
C SER A 126 10.48 3.90 -3.72
N TRP A 127 9.14 3.94 -3.76
CA TRP A 127 8.39 5.06 -3.18
C TRP A 127 8.70 5.19 -1.68
N PRO A 128 8.86 6.41 -1.14
CA PRO A 128 9.10 6.61 0.29
C PRO A 128 8.07 5.94 1.19
N ASP A 129 6.79 5.99 0.80
CA ASP A 129 5.72 5.36 1.58
C ASP A 129 5.76 3.83 1.53
N ASN A 130 6.50 3.24 0.59
CA ASN A 130 6.80 1.80 0.53
C ASN A 130 8.09 1.43 1.28
N GLY A 131 8.62 2.34 2.09
CA GLY A 131 9.79 2.12 2.95
C GLY A 131 9.74 0.76 3.65
N ASN A 132 10.83 0.01 3.55
CA ASN A 132 11.03 -1.33 4.09
C ASN A 132 10.11 -2.44 3.55
N LEU A 133 9.14 -2.19 2.67
CA LEU A 133 8.31 -3.26 2.09
C LEU A 133 9.11 -4.20 1.18
N ASP A 134 10.33 -3.84 0.76
CA ASP A 134 11.30 -4.76 0.17
C ASP A 134 11.63 -5.94 1.09
N LYS A 135 11.65 -5.74 2.42
CA LYS A 135 11.83 -6.81 3.41
C LYS A 135 10.57 -7.67 3.55
N ALA A 136 9.38 -7.06 3.56
CA ALA A 136 8.11 -7.81 3.56
C ALA A 136 8.03 -8.76 2.36
N ARG A 137 8.31 -8.25 1.16
CA ARG A 137 8.33 -9.08 -0.06
C ARG A 137 9.41 -10.17 0.00
N ARG A 138 10.57 -9.88 0.60
CA ARG A 138 11.64 -10.89 0.75
C ARG A 138 11.28 -12.00 1.74
N LEU A 139 10.58 -11.71 2.83
CA LEU A 139 10.08 -12.73 3.77
C LEU A 139 9.17 -13.75 3.07
N LEU A 140 8.45 -13.35 2.02
CA LEU A 140 7.57 -14.21 1.23
C LEU A 140 8.29 -15.01 0.13
N TRP A 141 9.56 -14.72 -0.16
CA TRP A 141 10.30 -15.41 -1.21
C TRP A 141 10.37 -16.94 -1.02
N PRO A 142 10.64 -17.49 0.19
CA PRO A 142 10.61 -18.94 0.40
C PRO A 142 9.27 -19.58 0.04
N ILE A 143 8.15 -18.92 0.36
CA ILE A 143 6.80 -19.36 0.01
C ILE A 143 6.61 -19.31 -1.52
N LYS A 144 6.94 -18.19 -2.16
CA LYS A 144 6.87 -18.07 -3.62
C LYS A 144 7.71 -19.15 -4.31
N ARG A 145 8.89 -19.46 -3.78
CA ARG A 145 9.78 -20.51 -4.30
C ARG A 145 9.18 -21.90 -4.14
N LYS A 146 8.53 -22.19 -3.01
CA LYS A 146 7.87 -23.48 -2.73
C LYS A 146 6.70 -23.75 -3.69
N TYR A 147 5.86 -22.75 -3.93
CA TYR A 147 4.65 -22.90 -4.74
C TYR A 147 4.82 -22.54 -6.23
N GLY A 148 5.96 -21.95 -6.58
CA GLY A 148 6.37 -21.73 -7.97
C GLY A 148 5.36 -20.89 -8.75
N ASN A 149 5.00 -21.36 -9.95
CA ASN A 149 4.07 -20.67 -10.86
C ASN A 149 2.58 -20.86 -10.54
N LYS A 150 2.25 -21.63 -9.50
CA LYS A 150 0.85 -21.85 -9.08
C LYS A 150 0.28 -20.69 -8.26
N ILE A 151 1.14 -19.81 -7.75
CA ILE A 151 0.76 -18.56 -7.09
C ILE A 151 1.62 -17.44 -7.65
N SER A 152 1.00 -16.38 -8.15
CA SER A 152 1.68 -15.16 -8.59
C SER A 152 2.12 -14.34 -7.39
N TRP A 153 3.07 -13.43 -7.57
CA TRP A 153 3.37 -12.45 -6.53
C TRP A 153 2.18 -11.53 -6.26
N ALA A 154 1.44 -11.14 -7.31
CA ALA A 154 0.24 -10.32 -7.19
C ALA A 154 -0.80 -10.94 -6.23
N ASP A 155 -1.13 -12.22 -6.40
CA ASP A 155 -2.05 -12.92 -5.50
C ASP A 155 -1.41 -13.17 -4.12
N LEU A 156 -0.11 -13.51 -4.08
CA LEU A 156 0.58 -13.81 -2.82
C LEU A 156 0.59 -12.59 -1.88
N PHE A 157 0.78 -11.37 -2.39
CA PHE A 157 0.75 -10.17 -1.55
C PHE A 157 -0.59 -9.99 -0.84
N ILE A 158 -1.69 -10.11 -1.60
CA ILE A 158 -3.03 -9.92 -1.06
C ILE A 158 -3.43 -11.07 -0.13
N LEU A 159 -3.17 -12.32 -0.53
CA LEU A 159 -3.47 -13.47 0.31
C LEU A 159 -2.72 -13.41 1.64
N THR A 160 -1.46 -12.98 1.63
CA THR A 160 -0.67 -12.82 2.87
C THR A 160 -1.31 -11.78 3.79
N GLY A 161 -1.79 -10.66 3.26
CA GLY A 161 -2.53 -9.66 4.04
C GLY A 161 -3.81 -10.22 4.68
N ASN A 162 -4.59 -11.01 3.92
CA ASN A 162 -5.77 -11.70 4.45
C ASN A 162 -5.41 -12.67 5.59
N VAL A 163 -4.43 -13.56 5.35
CA VAL A 163 -4.00 -14.55 6.34
C VAL A 163 -3.44 -13.86 7.60
N ALA A 164 -2.76 -12.72 7.44
CA ALA A 164 -2.31 -11.91 8.56
C ALA A 164 -3.47 -11.41 9.42
N ILE A 165 -4.52 -10.85 8.81
CA ILE A 165 -5.73 -10.41 9.53
C ILE A 165 -6.39 -11.60 10.25
N GLU A 166 -6.61 -12.72 9.53
CA GLU A 166 -7.19 -13.94 10.09
C GLU A 166 -6.39 -14.47 11.30
N SER A 167 -5.06 -14.53 11.19
CA SER A 167 -4.17 -15.06 12.24
C SER A 167 -4.18 -14.23 13.53
N MET A 168 -4.55 -12.95 13.45
CA MET A 168 -4.67 -12.03 14.57
C MET A 168 -6.12 -11.87 15.05
N GLY A 169 -7.04 -12.72 14.58
CA GLY A 169 -8.45 -12.72 14.96
C GLY A 169 -9.30 -11.64 14.30
N GLY A 170 -8.78 -10.95 13.29
CA GLY A 170 -9.50 -9.91 12.55
C GLY A 170 -10.46 -10.48 11.49
N PRO A 171 -11.43 -9.69 11.05
CA PRO A 171 -12.45 -10.16 10.12
C PRO A 171 -11.97 -10.01 8.66
N VAL A 172 -12.22 -11.04 7.85
CA VAL A 172 -12.05 -11.00 6.39
C VAL A 172 -13.34 -11.48 5.74
N PHE A 173 -13.72 -10.83 4.63
CA PHE A 173 -14.94 -11.21 3.90
C PHE A 173 -14.71 -12.41 2.97
N GLY A 174 -13.48 -12.57 2.49
CA GLY A 174 -13.04 -13.67 1.62
C GLY A 174 -11.84 -13.26 0.76
N PHE A 175 -11.49 -14.12 -0.20
CA PHE A 175 -10.37 -13.92 -1.12
C PHE A 175 -10.65 -14.54 -2.49
N GLY A 176 -10.33 -13.81 -3.55
CA GLY A 176 -10.24 -14.32 -4.91
C GLY A 176 -8.83 -14.12 -5.48
N GLY A 177 -8.21 -15.21 -5.92
CA GLY A 177 -7.01 -15.20 -6.75
C GLY A 177 -7.33 -15.02 -8.24
N GLY A 178 -6.30 -15.00 -9.09
CA GLY A 178 -6.43 -14.85 -10.54
C GLY A 178 -5.63 -13.70 -11.13
N ARG A 179 -4.83 -12.99 -10.32
CA ARG A 179 -3.93 -11.91 -10.77
C ARG A 179 -2.67 -12.51 -11.38
N ALA A 180 -2.46 -12.35 -12.69
CA ALA A 180 -1.24 -12.82 -13.33
C ALA A 180 -0.10 -11.80 -13.12
N ASP A 181 1.12 -12.29 -12.84
CA ASP A 181 2.28 -11.41 -12.69
C ASP A 181 2.64 -10.72 -14.01
N VAL A 182 3.09 -9.46 -13.91
CA VAL A 182 3.87 -8.79 -14.96
C VAL A 182 5.37 -8.91 -14.68
N TYR A 183 6.19 -8.62 -15.69
CA TYR A 183 7.64 -8.84 -15.66
C TYR A 183 8.48 -7.60 -15.96
N GLU A 184 7.85 -6.45 -16.16
CA GLU A 184 8.49 -5.14 -16.33
C GLU A 184 7.65 -4.07 -15.61
N PRO A 185 8.26 -2.93 -15.25
CA PRO A 185 7.51 -1.74 -14.84
C PRO A 185 6.46 -1.32 -15.89
N GLU A 186 5.20 -1.19 -15.49
CA GLU A 186 4.16 -0.51 -16.27
C GLU A 186 4.57 0.92 -16.62
N ARG A 187 4.42 1.28 -17.89
CA ARG A 187 4.86 2.57 -18.46
C ARG A 187 3.71 3.51 -18.82
N ASP A 188 2.47 3.10 -18.58
CA ASP A 188 1.27 3.84 -18.96
C ASP A 188 0.60 4.53 -17.77
N ILE A 189 1.22 4.55 -16.58
CA ILE A 189 0.68 5.23 -15.40
C ILE A 189 1.28 6.63 -15.24
N TYR A 190 0.41 7.65 -15.26
CA TYR A 190 0.77 9.01 -14.87
C TYR A 190 0.65 9.19 -13.35
N TRP A 191 1.78 9.09 -12.66
CA TRP A 191 1.88 9.26 -11.20
C TRP A 191 1.94 10.73 -10.76
N GLY A 192 2.15 11.66 -11.69
CA GLY A 192 2.38 13.08 -11.45
C GLY A 192 3.59 13.58 -12.24
N SER A 193 3.78 14.89 -12.29
CA SER A 193 4.86 15.56 -13.03
C SER A 193 5.97 16.09 -12.12
N GLU A 194 5.88 15.84 -10.81
CA GLU A 194 6.85 16.34 -9.84
C GLU A 194 8.21 15.65 -9.98
N ASP A 195 9.28 16.42 -9.76
CA ASP A 195 10.68 15.98 -9.81
C ASP A 195 11.26 15.62 -8.44
N LYS A 196 10.43 15.67 -7.39
CA LYS A 196 10.80 15.40 -6.00
C LYS A 196 9.85 14.40 -5.36
N TRP A 197 10.39 13.62 -4.43
CA TRP A 197 9.61 12.76 -3.55
C TRP A 197 9.06 13.51 -2.33
N VAL A 198 8.09 12.92 -1.63
CA VAL A 198 7.54 13.47 -0.38
C VAL A 198 8.61 13.76 0.68
N ASN A 199 9.58 12.87 0.85
CA ASN A 199 10.70 13.04 1.79
C ASN A 199 11.76 14.06 1.32
N GLU A 200 11.60 14.63 0.12
CA GLU A 200 12.42 15.70 -0.44
C GLU A 200 11.66 17.05 -0.47
N GLY A 201 10.48 17.10 0.16
CA GLY A 201 9.68 18.31 0.29
C GLY A 201 8.83 18.65 -0.94
N VAL A 202 8.39 17.64 -1.71
CA VAL A 202 7.40 17.86 -2.79
C VAL A 202 6.17 18.59 -2.24
N GLN A 203 5.58 19.46 -3.04
CA GLN A 203 4.38 20.19 -2.63
C GLN A 203 3.13 19.31 -2.74
N THR A 204 2.10 19.62 -1.96
CA THR A 204 0.78 19.01 -2.11
C THR A 204 0.19 19.36 -3.47
N ARG A 205 -0.52 18.40 -4.05
CA ARG A 205 -1.20 18.53 -5.35
C ARG A 205 -2.51 19.31 -5.32
N ILE A 206 -3.06 19.56 -4.13
CA ILE A 206 -4.24 20.40 -3.99
C ILE A 206 -3.77 21.85 -4.04
N ALA A 207 -4.35 22.61 -4.98
CA ALA A 207 -4.24 24.05 -5.07
C ALA A 207 -5.47 24.69 -4.38
N PRO A 208 -5.34 25.21 -3.14
CA PRO A 208 -6.47 25.77 -2.40
C PRO A 208 -7.18 26.91 -3.15
N GLU A 209 -6.45 27.64 -4.00
CA GLU A 209 -6.94 28.73 -4.84
C GLU A 209 -7.90 28.29 -5.95
N HIS A 210 -7.86 27.02 -6.38
CA HIS A 210 -8.73 26.48 -7.42
C HIS A 210 -9.92 25.70 -6.86
N GLY A 211 -10.04 25.66 -5.52
CA GLY A 211 -11.13 24.98 -4.84
C GLY A 211 -10.90 23.48 -4.64
N MET A 212 -11.81 22.88 -3.88
CA MET A 212 -11.65 21.60 -3.17
C MET A 212 -11.63 20.34 -4.06
N GLN A 213 -11.44 20.45 -5.38
CA GLN A 213 -11.63 19.37 -6.36
C GLN A 213 -10.45 19.17 -7.32
N GLU A 214 -9.38 19.97 -7.23
CA GLU A 214 -8.32 20.01 -8.24
C GLU A 214 -7.03 19.32 -7.79
N ILE A 215 -7.09 18.08 -7.32
CA ILE A 215 -5.95 17.18 -7.57
C ILE A 215 -5.93 16.93 -9.09
N GLU A 216 -4.81 17.22 -9.74
CA GLU A 216 -4.65 17.15 -11.20
C GLU A 216 -5.13 15.83 -11.79
N GLY A 217 -5.99 15.90 -12.81
CA GLY A 217 -6.33 14.78 -13.69
C GLY A 217 -6.69 13.50 -12.95
N PRO A 218 -6.06 12.35 -13.28
CA PRO A 218 -6.43 11.08 -12.67
C PRO A 218 -5.82 10.86 -11.27
N LEU A 219 -5.03 11.80 -10.72
CA LEU A 219 -4.25 11.60 -9.49
C LEU A 219 -5.13 11.36 -8.27
N ALA A 220 -4.72 10.47 -7.35
CA ALA A 220 -5.46 10.17 -6.10
C ALA A 220 -4.60 10.10 -4.84
N ALA A 221 -3.34 10.54 -4.92
CA ALA A 221 -2.47 10.72 -3.75
C ALA A 221 -2.10 12.21 -3.64
N ILE A 222 -2.01 12.74 -2.42
CA ILE A 222 -1.80 14.17 -2.17
C ILE A 222 -0.40 14.66 -2.55
N GLN A 223 0.60 13.78 -2.52
CA GLN A 223 2.00 14.06 -2.84
C GLN A 223 2.63 12.88 -3.58
N MET A 224 3.64 13.16 -4.40
CA MET A 224 4.40 12.13 -5.09
C MET A 224 5.13 11.21 -4.11
N GLY A 225 4.98 9.89 -4.31
CA GLY A 225 5.62 8.88 -3.47
C GLY A 225 4.83 8.44 -2.22
N LEU A 226 3.61 8.98 -2.03
CA LEU A 226 2.63 8.52 -1.03
C LEU A 226 1.56 7.63 -1.67
N ILE A 227 0.94 6.76 -0.86
CA ILE A 227 -0.24 6.00 -1.28
C ILE A 227 -1.48 6.89 -1.30
N TYR A 228 -1.79 7.61 -0.21
CA TYR A 228 -2.98 8.48 -0.11
C TYR A 228 -2.63 9.89 0.37
N VAL A 229 -2.38 10.04 1.67
CA VAL A 229 -2.25 11.32 2.37
C VAL A 229 -0.96 11.36 3.19
N ASN A 230 -0.52 12.56 3.55
CA ASN A 230 0.63 12.73 4.43
C ASN A 230 0.22 12.50 5.90
N PRO A 231 0.83 11.53 6.61
CA PRO A 231 0.41 11.17 7.97
C PRO A 231 0.68 12.27 9.00
N GLU A 232 1.59 13.20 8.71
CA GLU A 232 1.87 14.35 9.59
C GLU A 232 0.89 15.51 9.40
N GLY A 233 0.05 15.47 8.36
CA GLY A 233 -0.89 16.53 7.97
C GLY A 233 -0.58 17.13 6.59
N PRO A 234 -1.47 17.97 6.03
CA PRO A 234 -1.25 18.62 4.73
C PRO A 234 0.09 19.36 4.69
N GLN A 235 0.97 19.02 3.74
CA GLN A 235 2.34 19.57 3.65
C GLN A 235 3.18 19.37 4.94
N GLY A 236 2.85 18.37 5.77
CA GLY A 236 3.48 18.14 7.07
C GLY A 236 3.02 19.10 8.18
N ASN A 237 1.91 19.83 7.99
CA ASN A 237 1.32 20.70 9.00
C ASN A 237 0.32 19.94 9.88
N PRO A 238 0.64 19.65 11.16
CA PRO A 238 -0.23 18.90 12.05
C PRO A 238 -1.41 19.72 12.59
N HIS A 239 -1.46 21.02 12.33
CA HIS A 239 -2.48 21.92 12.87
C HIS A 239 -3.64 22.21 11.91
N ASP A 240 -3.62 21.62 10.70
CA ASP A 240 -4.68 21.80 9.71
C ASP A 240 -5.65 20.61 9.69
N ASP A 241 -6.51 20.53 10.71
CA ASP A 241 -7.50 19.45 10.85
C ASP A 241 -8.46 19.39 9.66
N ALA A 242 -8.90 20.55 9.17
CA ALA A 242 -9.83 20.64 8.05
C ALA A 242 -9.18 20.19 6.74
N GLY A 243 -7.92 20.59 6.50
CA GLY A 243 -7.14 20.12 5.36
C GLY A 243 -6.86 18.63 5.43
N MET A 244 -6.52 18.08 6.61
CA MET A 244 -6.30 16.63 6.77
C MET A 244 -7.56 15.83 6.43
N ALA A 245 -8.71 16.24 6.97
CA ALA A 245 -9.98 15.59 6.68
C ALA A 245 -10.36 15.68 5.19
N ARG A 246 -10.14 16.85 4.56
CA ARG A 246 -10.32 17.03 3.12
C ARG A 246 -9.45 16.06 2.33
N ASP A 247 -8.15 16.01 2.63
CA ASP A 247 -7.19 15.20 1.88
C ASP A 247 -7.56 13.72 1.96
N MET A 248 -7.99 13.24 3.14
CA MET A 248 -8.49 11.87 3.31
C MET A 248 -9.73 11.63 2.47
N LYS A 249 -10.76 12.48 2.57
CA LYS A 249 -12.02 12.31 1.81
C LYS A 249 -11.77 12.28 0.31
N GLU A 250 -10.96 13.21 -0.20
CA GLU A 250 -10.71 13.33 -1.63
C GLU A 250 -9.90 12.14 -2.16
N THR A 251 -8.78 11.81 -1.51
CA THR A 251 -7.90 10.72 -1.97
C THR A 251 -8.62 9.37 -1.90
N PHE A 252 -9.32 9.07 -0.80
CA PHE A 252 -10.08 7.83 -0.68
C PHE A 252 -11.23 7.76 -1.68
N ALA A 253 -11.97 8.84 -1.92
CA ALA A 253 -13.05 8.89 -2.92
C ALA A 253 -12.53 8.61 -4.34
N ARG A 254 -11.39 9.19 -4.72
CA ARG A 254 -10.71 8.90 -5.99
C ARG A 254 -10.18 7.48 -6.09
N MET A 255 -10.12 6.78 -4.97
CA MET A 255 -9.81 5.36 -4.90
C MET A 255 -11.06 4.51 -4.59
N ALA A 256 -12.25 5.00 -4.93
CA ALA A 256 -13.52 4.30 -4.78
C ALA A 256 -13.97 4.02 -3.35
N MET A 257 -13.44 4.72 -2.33
CA MET A 257 -13.85 4.53 -0.93
C MET A 257 -14.67 5.72 -0.43
N ASN A 258 -15.85 5.45 0.14
CA ASN A 258 -16.65 6.47 0.81
C ASN A 258 -16.14 6.75 2.24
N ALA A 259 -16.79 7.66 2.97
CA ALA A 259 -16.38 8.03 4.32
C ALA A 259 -16.41 6.86 5.33
N GLU A 260 -17.42 5.97 5.22
CA GLU A 260 -17.54 4.80 6.08
C GLU A 260 -16.43 3.79 5.82
N GLU A 261 -16.17 3.49 4.54
CA GLU A 261 -15.08 2.62 4.10
C GLU A 261 -13.71 3.20 4.49
N THR A 262 -13.54 4.52 4.41
CA THR A 262 -12.33 5.24 4.83
C THR A 262 -12.06 5.06 6.32
N VAL A 263 -13.06 5.35 7.17
CA VAL A 263 -12.93 5.17 8.62
C VAL A 263 -12.67 3.69 8.95
N ALA A 264 -13.39 2.77 8.30
CA ALA A 264 -13.24 1.35 8.53
C ALA A 264 -11.83 0.84 8.16
N LEU A 265 -11.29 1.25 7.01
CA LEU A 265 -9.95 0.88 6.56
C LEU A 265 -8.85 1.48 7.42
N THR A 266 -8.93 2.78 7.74
CA THR A 266 -7.93 3.44 8.59
C THR A 266 -7.91 2.82 9.99
N ALA A 267 -9.06 2.76 10.66
CA ALA A 267 -9.14 2.21 12.01
C ALA A 267 -8.85 0.69 12.04
N GLY A 268 -9.34 -0.06 11.05
CA GLY A 268 -9.16 -1.51 10.99
C GLY A 268 -7.71 -1.90 10.70
N GLY A 269 -7.04 -1.19 9.79
CA GLY A 269 -5.61 -1.36 9.55
C GLY A 269 -4.77 -0.97 10.76
N HIS A 270 -5.04 0.20 11.35
CA HIS A 270 -4.31 0.72 12.52
C HIS A 270 -4.72 0.06 13.85
N THR A 271 -5.65 -0.90 13.85
CA THR A 271 -5.83 -1.80 15.00
C THR A 271 -4.59 -2.66 15.24
N PHE A 272 -3.80 -2.89 14.18
CA PHE A 272 -2.62 -3.74 14.18
C PHE A 272 -1.31 -2.94 14.07
N GLY A 273 -0.27 -3.47 14.70
CA GLY A 273 1.12 -3.05 14.53
C GLY A 273 1.46 -1.68 15.07
N LYS A 274 2.46 -1.08 14.42
CA LYS A 274 3.08 0.19 14.80
C LYS A 274 3.67 0.91 13.59
N ALA A 275 3.99 2.18 13.77
CA ALA A 275 4.92 2.92 12.92
C ALA A 275 6.38 2.78 13.42
N HIS A 276 7.36 3.10 12.56
CA HIS A 276 8.79 3.00 12.88
C HIS A 276 9.54 4.32 12.63
N GLY A 277 10.10 4.86 13.71
CA GLY A 277 10.83 6.12 13.78
C GLY A 277 11.67 6.26 15.04
N ASN A 278 12.05 5.14 15.67
CA ASN A 278 12.85 5.12 16.90
C ASN A 278 14.37 5.18 16.64
N GLY A 279 14.82 4.79 15.43
CA GLY A 279 16.21 4.92 15.01
C GLY A 279 16.56 6.28 14.40
N ASP A 280 17.81 6.42 13.95
CA ASP A 280 18.29 7.63 13.27
C ASP A 280 18.05 7.54 11.75
N ALA A 281 17.12 8.36 11.25
CA ALA A 281 16.76 8.42 9.83
C ALA A 281 17.93 8.87 8.93
N SER A 282 18.91 9.60 9.47
CA SER A 282 20.08 10.05 8.70
C SER A 282 21.04 8.93 8.31
N LEU A 283 20.89 7.75 8.95
CA LEU A 283 21.69 6.56 8.68
C LEU A 283 21.09 5.66 7.59
N LEU A 284 19.88 5.96 7.10
CA LEU A 284 19.23 5.20 6.03
C LEU A 284 19.90 5.46 4.68
N GLY A 285 20.26 4.38 3.98
CA GLY A 285 20.72 4.44 2.60
C GLY A 285 19.60 4.69 1.59
N ALA A 286 19.96 4.66 0.31
CA ALA A 286 19.05 4.87 -0.81
C ALA A 286 17.93 3.82 -0.88
N ALA A 287 16.79 4.19 -1.46
CA ALA A 287 15.70 3.27 -1.81
C ALA A 287 16.17 2.19 -2.80
N PRO A 288 15.46 1.05 -2.96
CA PRO A 288 15.95 -0.11 -3.72
C PRO A 288 16.47 0.20 -5.13
N ALA A 289 15.76 1.02 -5.92
CA ALA A 289 16.16 1.37 -7.28
C ALA A 289 17.43 2.26 -7.36
N GLY A 290 17.79 2.94 -6.26
CA GLY A 290 19.02 3.72 -6.14
C GLY A 290 20.08 3.06 -5.24
N GLY A 291 19.81 1.84 -4.76
CA GLY A 291 20.67 1.13 -3.81
C GLY A 291 21.94 0.53 -4.42
N ASP A 292 22.89 0.16 -3.56
CA ASP A 292 24.10 -0.53 -3.96
C ASP A 292 23.80 -1.96 -4.45
N LEU A 293 24.54 -2.45 -5.45
CA LEU A 293 24.37 -3.81 -5.98
C LEU A 293 24.55 -4.89 -4.90
N ALA A 294 25.42 -4.67 -3.93
CA ALA A 294 25.64 -5.56 -2.80
C ALA A 294 24.40 -5.70 -1.90
N ALA A 295 23.47 -4.74 -1.94
CA ALA A 295 22.20 -4.84 -1.21
C ALA A 295 21.21 -5.83 -1.86
N GLN A 296 21.49 -6.37 -3.06
CA GLN A 296 20.70 -7.42 -3.70
C GLN A 296 19.18 -7.09 -3.78
N GLY A 297 18.89 -5.85 -4.15
CA GLY A 297 17.53 -5.33 -4.29
C GLY A 297 16.85 -4.91 -2.98
N PHE A 298 17.55 -4.95 -1.84
CA PHE A 298 17.12 -4.23 -0.65
C PHE A 298 17.47 -2.75 -0.76
N GLY A 299 16.65 -1.89 -0.16
CA GLY A 299 16.89 -0.45 -0.03
C GLY A 299 16.82 -0.01 1.42
N TRP A 300 16.99 1.29 1.67
CA TRP A 300 16.96 1.89 3.01
C TRP A 300 17.84 1.12 4.02
N VAL A 301 18.95 0.56 3.54
CA VAL A 301 19.88 -0.20 4.38
C VAL A 301 20.52 0.79 5.34
N SER A 302 20.37 0.55 6.64
CA SER A 302 20.89 1.45 7.67
C SER A 302 22.35 1.16 7.95
N SER A 303 23.12 2.23 8.16
CA SER A 303 24.50 2.18 8.65
C SER A 303 24.61 2.10 10.18
N HIS A 304 23.48 2.06 10.90
CA HIS A 304 23.45 1.80 12.33
C HIS A 304 24.10 0.45 12.67
N GLU A 305 24.74 0.32 13.83
CA GLU A 305 25.49 -0.89 14.21
C GLU A 305 24.63 -2.17 14.28
N SER A 306 23.35 -2.03 14.59
CA SER A 306 22.38 -3.12 14.54
C SER A 306 21.88 -3.46 13.13
N GLY A 307 22.24 -2.67 12.12
CA GLY A 307 21.64 -2.71 10.77
C GLY A 307 20.30 -1.96 10.65
N GLY A 308 19.88 -1.22 11.69
CA GLY A 308 18.63 -0.45 11.69
C GLY A 308 17.38 -1.33 11.74
N ILE A 309 17.45 -2.42 12.49
CA ILE A 309 16.37 -3.40 12.69
C ILE A 309 15.91 -3.41 14.15
N GLY A 310 14.77 -4.03 14.44
CA GLY A 310 14.21 -4.13 15.79
C GLY A 310 13.94 -2.75 16.39
N GLU A 311 14.51 -2.47 17.56
CA GLU A 311 14.41 -1.17 18.25
C GLU A 311 14.82 0.02 17.37
N HIS A 312 15.79 -0.16 16.46
CA HIS A 312 16.36 0.92 15.66
C HIS A 312 15.74 1.06 14.27
N THR A 313 14.59 0.42 14.05
CA THR A 313 13.89 0.48 12.76
C THR A 313 13.38 1.90 12.48
N VAL A 314 13.60 2.37 11.26
CA VAL A 314 13.02 3.61 10.74
C VAL A 314 12.37 3.31 9.39
N THR A 315 11.09 3.67 9.26
CA THR A 315 10.30 3.54 8.03
C THR A 315 9.70 4.88 7.65
N SER A 316 8.69 5.35 8.38
CA SER A 316 8.01 6.63 8.12
C SER A 316 8.60 7.79 8.93
N GLY A 317 9.43 7.49 9.94
CA GLY A 317 9.89 8.47 10.92
C GLY A 317 8.90 8.71 12.06
N ILE A 318 7.64 8.27 11.93
CA ILE A 318 6.66 8.26 13.01
C ILE A 318 6.90 7.01 13.88
N GLU A 319 6.72 7.08 15.20
CA GLU A 319 7.05 5.99 16.12
C GLU A 319 5.93 5.66 17.11
N GLY A 320 5.63 4.36 17.22
CA GLY A 320 4.75 3.81 18.25
C GLY A 320 3.56 3.02 17.69
N ALA A 321 2.89 2.29 18.57
CA ALA A 321 1.67 1.54 18.25
C ALA A 321 0.41 2.38 18.49
N TRP A 322 -0.63 2.13 17.71
CA TRP A 322 -1.95 2.75 17.92
C TRP A 322 -2.73 2.12 19.07
N THR A 323 -2.49 0.83 19.35
CA THR A 323 -3.20 0.07 20.38
C THR A 323 -2.24 -0.57 21.37
N ASN A 324 -2.75 -0.91 22.57
CA ASN A 324 -2.02 -1.70 23.55
C ASN A 324 -2.03 -3.21 23.25
N THR A 325 -2.70 -3.63 22.18
CA THR A 325 -2.77 -5.02 21.70
C THR A 325 -2.42 -5.11 20.20
N PRO A 326 -1.19 -4.78 19.78
CA PRO A 326 -0.87 -4.55 18.36
C PRO A 326 -0.98 -5.78 17.45
N ARG A 327 -1.13 -6.99 18.01
CA ARG A 327 -1.19 -8.26 17.26
C ARG A 327 -2.55 -8.94 17.37
N GLU A 328 -3.59 -8.20 17.79
CA GLU A 328 -4.91 -8.76 18.08
C GLU A 328 -6.00 -7.79 17.59
N TRP A 329 -7.02 -8.32 16.92
CA TRP A 329 -8.21 -7.54 16.59
C TRP A 329 -9.04 -7.28 17.86
N THR A 330 -9.11 -6.01 18.26
CA THR A 330 -9.83 -5.59 19.47
C THR A 330 -10.56 -4.27 19.26
N GLU A 331 -11.37 -3.87 20.25
CA GLU A 331 -12.04 -2.56 20.30
C GLU A 331 -11.07 -1.40 20.65
N ASN A 332 -9.79 -1.69 20.88
CA ASN A 332 -8.87 -0.75 21.52
C ASN A 332 -8.55 0.47 20.67
N TYR A 333 -8.56 0.40 19.34
CA TYR A 333 -8.26 1.57 18.49
C TYR A 333 -9.21 2.74 18.80
N PHE A 334 -10.52 2.52 18.68
CA PHE A 334 -11.50 3.58 18.95
C PHE A 334 -11.60 3.91 20.45
N ARG A 335 -11.43 2.92 21.33
CA ARG A 335 -11.41 3.16 22.77
C ARG A 335 -10.31 4.16 23.12
N LEU A 336 -9.07 3.88 22.72
CA LEU A 336 -7.91 4.74 23.01
C LEU A 336 -8.04 6.10 22.33
N LEU A 337 -8.45 6.14 21.04
CA LEU A 337 -8.65 7.39 20.30
C LEU A 337 -9.59 8.36 21.03
N PHE A 338 -10.66 7.88 21.64
CA PHE A 338 -11.68 8.72 22.25
C PHE A 338 -11.61 8.82 23.78
N ASP A 339 -10.92 7.93 24.48
CA ASP A 339 -10.78 7.99 25.95
C ASP A 339 -9.71 8.97 26.41
N TYR A 340 -8.81 9.37 25.51
CA TYR A 340 -7.72 10.28 25.82
C TYR A 340 -7.83 11.59 25.07
N GLU A 341 -7.36 12.65 25.71
CA GLU A 341 -6.90 13.85 25.02
C GLU A 341 -5.44 13.67 24.60
N TYR A 342 -5.05 14.40 23.55
CA TYR A 342 -3.76 14.19 22.88
C TYR A 342 -2.96 15.46 22.81
N GLU A 343 -1.65 15.36 23.05
CA GLU A 343 -0.68 16.41 22.80
C GLU A 343 0.16 16.11 21.56
N LEU A 344 0.52 17.17 20.84
CA LEU A 344 1.43 17.06 19.69
C LEU A 344 2.87 16.92 20.21
N VAL A 345 3.54 15.86 19.78
CA VAL A 345 4.92 15.56 20.12
C VAL A 345 5.75 15.33 18.87
N LYS A 346 7.07 15.24 19.05
CA LYS A 346 8.00 14.77 18.02
C LYS A 346 8.40 13.33 18.32
N SER A 347 8.38 12.48 17.29
CA SER A 347 9.00 11.15 17.36
C SER A 347 10.52 11.26 17.57
N PRO A 348 11.22 10.17 17.93
CA PRO A 348 12.68 10.17 17.99
C PRO A 348 13.35 10.58 16.68
N ALA A 349 12.76 10.23 15.53
CA ALA A 349 13.21 10.65 14.20
C ALA A 349 12.71 12.06 13.77
N GLY A 350 11.98 12.78 14.63
CA GLY A 350 11.58 14.18 14.41
C GLY A 350 10.23 14.42 13.70
N ALA A 351 9.48 13.36 13.40
CA ALA A 351 8.16 13.46 12.79
C ALA A 351 7.11 13.97 13.78
N ASN A 352 6.11 14.71 13.29
CA ASN A 352 4.94 15.10 14.06
C ASN A 352 4.03 13.90 14.33
N GLN A 353 3.65 13.71 15.59
CA GLN A 353 2.67 12.69 15.98
C GLN A 353 1.95 13.11 17.25
N TRP A 354 0.88 12.42 17.60
CA TRP A 354 0.06 12.72 18.76
C TRP A 354 0.20 11.61 19.80
N GLN A 355 0.42 11.98 21.06
CA GLN A 355 0.47 11.04 22.18
C GLN A 355 -0.64 11.34 23.19
N PRO A 356 -1.25 10.31 23.81
CA PRO A 356 -2.23 10.52 24.87
C PRO A 356 -1.62 11.25 26.07
N ILE A 357 -2.33 12.25 26.57
CA ILE A 357 -1.99 12.95 27.82
C ILE A 357 -2.43 12.07 28.99
N ASP A 358 -1.55 11.92 29.99
CA ASP A 358 -1.79 11.13 31.21
C ASP A 358 -2.26 9.70 30.92
N GLN A 359 -1.63 9.03 29.94
CA GLN A 359 -1.98 7.65 29.57
C GLN A 359 -1.84 6.70 30.75
N LYS A 360 -2.86 5.87 31.00
CA LYS A 360 -2.79 4.81 32.02
C LYS A 360 -1.83 3.71 31.57
N GLU A 361 -1.11 3.12 32.53
CA GLU A 361 -0.11 2.09 32.26
C GLU A 361 -0.71 0.84 31.57
N GLU A 362 -1.93 0.46 31.91
CA GLU A 362 -2.64 -0.66 31.25
C GLU A 362 -2.97 -0.40 29.78
N ASP A 363 -3.04 0.87 29.38
CA ASP A 363 -3.31 1.33 28.03
C ASP A 363 -2.05 1.62 27.23
N MET A 364 -0.86 1.55 27.84
CA MET A 364 0.41 1.61 27.14
C MET A 364 0.70 0.29 26.40
N ALA A 365 1.27 0.42 25.22
CA ALA A 365 1.70 -0.72 24.42
C ALA A 365 2.98 -1.35 24.99
N PRO A 366 3.19 -2.67 24.81
CA PRO A 366 4.53 -3.23 24.96
C PRO A 366 5.47 -2.61 23.91
N ALA A 367 6.76 -2.46 24.22
CA ALA A 367 7.75 -2.18 23.20
C ALA A 367 7.88 -3.39 22.27
N ALA A 368 8.09 -3.15 20.98
CA ALA A 368 8.09 -4.22 19.98
C ALA A 368 9.28 -5.18 20.09
N TRP A 369 10.40 -4.68 20.61
CA TRP A 369 11.66 -5.41 20.80
C TRP A 369 11.83 -6.01 22.20
N ASP A 370 11.09 -5.49 23.19
CA ASP A 370 11.09 -6.00 24.57
C ASP A 370 9.69 -5.83 25.20
N PRO A 371 8.90 -6.92 25.34
CA PRO A 371 7.54 -6.83 25.86
C PRO A 371 7.46 -6.47 27.35
N SER A 372 8.60 -6.47 28.08
CA SER A 372 8.64 -6.02 29.47
C SER A 372 8.65 -4.50 29.62
N ILE A 373 8.95 -3.77 28.54
CA ILE A 373 8.95 -2.31 28.49
C ILE A 373 7.57 -1.82 28.02
N LYS A 374 7.03 -0.84 28.72
CA LYS A 374 5.82 -0.13 28.31
C LYS A 374 6.16 1.19 27.64
N VAL A 375 5.54 1.46 26.50
CA VAL A 375 5.70 2.70 25.73
C VAL A 375 4.33 3.32 25.46
N PRO A 376 4.24 4.66 25.38
CA PRO A 376 2.98 5.32 25.04
C PRO A 376 2.47 4.86 23.67
N THR A 377 1.14 4.75 23.53
CA THR A 377 0.54 4.63 22.20
C THR A 377 0.58 5.97 21.48
N MET A 378 0.28 5.98 20.19
CA MET A 378 0.32 7.17 19.36
C MET A 378 -0.85 7.24 18.39
N MET A 379 -1.06 8.41 17.82
CA MET A 379 -1.95 8.66 16.68
C MET A 379 -1.22 9.56 15.68
N THR A 380 -1.43 9.32 14.38
CA THR A 380 -1.00 10.25 13.32
C THR A 380 -1.97 11.43 13.22
N THR A 381 -1.62 12.48 12.47
CA THR A 381 -2.57 13.57 12.19
C THR A 381 -3.78 13.05 11.40
N ALA A 382 -3.59 12.06 10.52
CA ALA A 382 -4.68 11.39 9.82
C ALA A 382 -5.61 10.61 10.77
N ASP A 383 -5.07 9.92 11.79
CA ASP A 383 -5.89 9.27 12.83
C ASP A 383 -6.71 10.30 13.62
N MET A 384 -6.11 11.45 13.95
CA MET A 384 -6.82 12.52 14.65
C MET A 384 -7.99 13.08 13.84
N ALA A 385 -7.96 13.03 12.51
CA ALA A 385 -9.10 13.42 11.67
C ALA A 385 -10.34 12.56 11.94
N LEU A 386 -10.18 11.28 12.31
CA LEU A 386 -11.30 10.41 12.69
C LEU A 386 -11.99 10.86 13.99
N LYS A 387 -11.26 11.54 14.88
CA LYS A 387 -11.79 12.15 16.12
C LYS A 387 -12.35 13.56 15.90
N ARG A 388 -11.80 14.32 14.95
CA ARG A 388 -11.99 15.77 14.82
C ARG A 388 -12.96 16.19 13.70
N ASP A 389 -12.96 15.50 12.56
CA ASP A 389 -13.91 15.79 11.48
C ASP A 389 -15.32 15.33 11.86
N PRO A 390 -16.38 16.15 11.72
CA PRO A 390 -17.72 15.79 12.17
C PRO A 390 -18.31 14.51 11.54
N GLU A 391 -18.03 14.27 10.26
CA GLU A 391 -18.56 13.10 9.54
C GLU A 391 -17.79 11.83 9.93
N PHE A 392 -16.46 11.88 9.90
CA PHE A 392 -15.65 10.75 10.35
C PHE A 392 -15.85 10.43 11.82
N ARG A 393 -16.02 11.45 12.67
CA ARG A 393 -16.31 11.28 14.09
C ARG A 393 -17.63 10.56 14.31
N ALA A 394 -18.70 10.94 13.60
CA ALA A 394 -20.00 10.29 13.74
C ALA A 394 -19.92 8.79 13.41
N ILE A 395 -19.19 8.44 12.35
CA ILE A 395 -18.94 7.04 11.96
C ILE A 395 -18.07 6.32 12.99
N SER A 396 -16.99 6.96 13.45
CA SER A 396 -16.06 6.39 14.43
C SER A 396 -16.71 6.15 15.79
N GLU A 397 -17.54 7.08 16.27
CA GLU A 397 -18.32 6.89 17.50
C GLU A 397 -19.38 5.80 17.35
N ARG A 398 -19.96 5.60 16.16
CA ARG A 398 -20.86 4.48 15.87
C ARG A 398 -20.10 3.15 15.94
N PHE A 399 -18.96 3.02 15.24
CA PHE A 399 -18.11 1.83 15.29
C PHE A 399 -17.54 1.54 16.67
N ARG A 400 -17.27 2.57 17.48
CA ARG A 400 -16.91 2.41 18.88
C ARG A 400 -18.03 1.78 19.72
N LYS A 401 -19.28 2.15 19.46
CA LYS A 401 -20.46 1.65 20.19
C LYS A 401 -20.94 0.28 19.67
N ASP A 402 -20.72 0.02 18.39
CA ASP A 402 -21.11 -1.20 17.69
C ASP A 402 -19.90 -1.77 16.93
N HIS A 403 -19.14 -2.60 17.63
CA HIS A 403 -17.93 -3.21 17.09
C HIS A 403 -18.24 -4.27 16.01
N GLU A 404 -19.44 -4.85 15.99
CA GLU A 404 -19.83 -5.77 14.92
C GLU A 404 -20.09 -5.02 13.61
N ALA A 405 -20.71 -3.84 13.66
CA ALA A 405 -20.81 -2.97 12.48
C ALA A 405 -19.42 -2.56 11.95
N PHE A 406 -18.45 -2.32 12.84
CA PHE A 406 -17.08 -2.05 12.44
C PHE A 406 -16.41 -3.26 11.77
N LYS A 407 -16.59 -4.46 12.33
CA LYS A 407 -16.05 -5.70 11.75
C LYS A 407 -16.58 -5.95 10.34
N ASP A 408 -17.89 -5.83 10.12
CA ASP A 408 -18.50 -6.01 8.79
C ASP A 408 -18.01 -4.95 7.79
N ALA A 409 -18.01 -3.67 8.20
CA ALA A 409 -17.55 -2.58 7.36
C ALA A 409 -16.07 -2.75 6.96
N PHE A 410 -15.19 -3.09 7.91
CA PHE A 410 -13.78 -3.32 7.63
C PHE A 410 -13.58 -4.54 6.72
N ALA A 411 -14.22 -5.67 7.00
CA ALA A 411 -14.09 -6.87 6.17
C ALA A 411 -14.50 -6.64 4.72
N ARG A 412 -15.62 -5.92 4.50
CA ARG A 412 -16.13 -5.58 3.17
C ARG A 412 -15.25 -4.55 2.46
N ALA A 413 -14.83 -3.49 3.17
CA ALA A 413 -13.95 -2.47 2.61
C ALA A 413 -12.56 -3.03 2.27
N TRP A 414 -12.01 -3.92 3.10
CA TRP A 414 -10.76 -4.64 2.84
C TRP A 414 -10.86 -5.54 1.61
N PHE A 415 -11.97 -6.29 1.47
CA PHE A 415 -12.21 -7.10 0.27
C PHE A 415 -12.33 -6.23 -0.99
N LYS A 416 -13.10 -5.14 -0.93
CA LYS A 416 -13.20 -4.17 -2.03
C LYS A 416 -11.85 -3.60 -2.41
N LEU A 417 -11.08 -3.08 -1.44
CA LEU A 417 -9.72 -2.56 -1.65
C LEU A 417 -8.88 -3.55 -2.45
N THR A 418 -8.86 -4.79 -2.00
CA THR A 418 -7.93 -5.80 -2.51
C THR A 418 -8.40 -6.45 -3.81
N HIS A 419 -9.64 -6.23 -4.26
CA HIS A 419 -10.22 -6.86 -5.46
C HIS A 419 -10.84 -5.88 -6.48
N ARG A 420 -10.87 -4.57 -6.19
CA ARG A 420 -11.49 -3.53 -7.05
C ARG A 420 -10.94 -3.46 -8.48
N ASP A 421 -9.72 -3.95 -8.70
CA ASP A 421 -9.01 -3.95 -9.98
C ASP A 421 -8.99 -5.33 -10.66
N MET A 422 -9.68 -6.32 -10.10
CA MET A 422 -9.78 -7.67 -10.70
C MET A 422 -10.85 -7.78 -11.79
N GLY A 423 -11.70 -6.77 -11.95
CA GLY A 423 -12.83 -6.81 -12.89
C GLY A 423 -13.92 -7.79 -12.43
N PRO A 424 -14.65 -8.45 -13.37
CA PRO A 424 -15.85 -9.21 -13.03
C PRO A 424 -15.52 -10.47 -12.22
N LYS A 425 -16.46 -10.85 -11.33
CA LYS A 425 -16.32 -11.99 -10.40
C LYS A 425 -15.99 -13.32 -11.05
N VAL A 426 -16.33 -13.53 -12.33
CA VAL A 426 -15.95 -14.74 -13.10
C VAL A 426 -14.43 -14.93 -13.20
N ARG A 427 -13.63 -13.87 -13.01
CA ARG A 427 -12.16 -13.94 -12.97
C ARG A 427 -11.60 -14.43 -11.63
N TYR A 428 -12.42 -14.49 -10.59
CA TYR A 428 -11.97 -14.77 -9.22
C TYR A 428 -11.83 -16.28 -9.05
N LEU A 429 -10.69 -16.69 -8.49
CA LEU A 429 -10.32 -18.09 -8.32
C LEU A 429 -10.10 -18.43 -6.83
N GLY A 430 -10.31 -19.69 -6.48
CA GLY A 430 -10.03 -20.21 -5.13
C GLY A 430 -11.30 -20.50 -4.33
N PRO A 431 -11.15 -21.21 -3.20
CA PRO A 431 -12.28 -21.67 -2.40
C PRO A 431 -12.93 -20.56 -1.56
N ASP A 432 -12.19 -19.50 -1.24
CA ASP A 432 -12.61 -18.41 -0.34
C ASP A 432 -13.32 -17.25 -1.07
N VAL A 433 -13.72 -17.44 -2.34
CA VAL A 433 -14.45 -16.40 -3.09
C VAL A 433 -15.84 -16.20 -2.47
N PRO A 434 -16.19 -14.99 -2.02
CA PRO A 434 -17.49 -14.75 -1.40
C PRO A 434 -18.66 -15.08 -2.32
N ALA A 435 -19.72 -15.67 -1.76
CA ALA A 435 -20.92 -15.99 -2.52
C ALA A 435 -21.71 -14.74 -2.95
N GLU A 436 -21.73 -13.69 -2.12
CA GLU A 436 -22.39 -12.42 -2.40
C GLU A 436 -21.79 -11.72 -3.63
N ASP A 437 -22.65 -11.15 -4.49
CA ASP A 437 -22.23 -10.27 -5.58
C ASP A 437 -22.29 -8.82 -5.10
N LEU A 438 -21.16 -8.14 -5.15
CA LEU A 438 -21.04 -6.76 -4.67
C LEU A 438 -21.15 -5.78 -5.84
N ILE A 439 -21.84 -4.66 -5.64
CA ILE A 439 -22.16 -3.72 -6.73
C ILE A 439 -20.91 -3.18 -7.46
N TRP A 440 -19.81 -2.97 -6.74
CA TRP A 440 -18.54 -2.48 -7.33
C TRP A 440 -17.82 -3.52 -8.20
N GLN A 441 -18.31 -4.76 -8.26
CA GLN A 441 -17.83 -5.80 -9.18
C GLN A 441 -18.53 -5.73 -10.56
N ASP A 442 -19.43 -4.78 -10.76
CA ASP A 442 -20.29 -4.64 -11.94
C ASP A 442 -20.97 -5.96 -12.33
N PRO A 443 -21.79 -6.56 -11.44
CA PRO A 443 -22.32 -7.90 -11.63
C PRO A 443 -23.20 -8.00 -12.89
N VAL A 444 -22.91 -9.00 -13.72
CA VAL A 444 -23.66 -9.31 -14.93
C VAL A 444 -24.44 -10.62 -14.72
N PRO A 445 -25.77 -10.63 -14.90
CA PRO A 445 -26.57 -11.86 -14.81
C PRO A 445 -26.12 -12.91 -15.83
N ALA A 446 -26.23 -14.19 -15.45
CA ALA A 446 -25.92 -15.29 -16.37
C ALA A 446 -26.84 -15.26 -17.61
N GLY A 447 -26.23 -15.26 -18.81
CA GLY A 447 -26.94 -15.34 -20.08
C GLY A 447 -27.08 -16.77 -20.61
N THR A 448 -27.89 -16.94 -21.66
CA THR A 448 -28.02 -18.19 -22.44
C THR A 448 -27.36 -18.05 -23.80
N MET A 449 -26.57 -19.03 -24.23
CA MET A 449 -25.95 -19.02 -25.55
C MET A 449 -27.01 -19.20 -26.65
N PRO A 450 -27.14 -18.29 -27.64
CA PRO A 450 -28.04 -18.46 -28.76
C PRO A 450 -27.61 -19.61 -29.67
N SER A 451 -28.56 -20.23 -30.38
CA SER A 451 -28.23 -21.25 -31.38
C SER A 451 -27.60 -20.64 -32.64
N ASP A 452 -26.85 -21.43 -33.42
CA ASP A 452 -26.30 -21.00 -34.71
C ASP A 452 -27.38 -20.52 -35.69
N ALA A 453 -28.58 -21.10 -35.60
CA ALA A 453 -29.74 -20.71 -36.38
C ALA A 453 -30.24 -19.31 -35.97
N ASP A 454 -30.34 -19.03 -34.66
CA ASP A 454 -30.74 -17.71 -34.15
C ASP A 454 -29.72 -16.64 -34.56
N VAL A 455 -28.42 -16.94 -34.41
CA VAL A 455 -27.34 -16.03 -34.82
C VAL A 455 -27.43 -15.71 -36.32
N SER A 456 -27.65 -16.73 -37.16
CA SER A 456 -27.80 -16.57 -38.60
C SER A 456 -29.03 -15.73 -38.96
N ALA A 457 -30.17 -16.01 -38.32
CA ALA A 457 -31.42 -15.30 -38.55
C ALA A 457 -31.33 -13.82 -38.14
N VAL A 458 -30.67 -13.51 -37.02
CA VAL A 458 -30.46 -12.13 -36.57
C VAL A 458 -29.53 -11.38 -37.53
N LYS A 459 -28.40 -11.99 -37.95
CA LYS A 459 -27.49 -11.37 -38.92
C LYS A 459 -28.18 -11.01 -40.23
N ALA A 460 -29.03 -11.91 -40.74
CA ALA A 460 -29.79 -11.67 -41.97
C ALA A 460 -30.83 -10.54 -41.83
N LYS A 461 -31.31 -10.24 -40.61
CA LYS A 461 -32.23 -9.10 -40.35
C LYS A 461 -31.51 -7.77 -40.16
N ILE A 462 -30.23 -7.78 -39.77
CA ILE A 462 -29.41 -6.58 -39.59
C ILE A 462 -28.85 -6.09 -40.93
N ALA A 463 -28.46 -7.03 -41.80
CA ALA A 463 -27.98 -6.75 -43.16
C ALA A 463 -29.08 -6.18 -44.06
#